data_AF-A0A0C2JA93-F1
#
_entry.id   AF-A0A0C2JA93-F1
#
_cell.length_a   1.000
_cell.length_b   1.000
_cell.length_c   1.000
_cell.angle_alpha   90.00
_cell.angle_beta   90.00
_cell.angle_gamma   90.00
#
_symmetry.space_group_name_H-M   'P 1'
#
loop_
_entity.id
_entity.type
_entity.pdbx_description
1 polymer ?
#
loop_
_entity_poly.entity_id
_entity_poly.type
_entity_poly.pdbx_seq_one_letter_code
_entity_poly.pdbx_strand_id
1 'polypeptide(L)'
;MDAVNPFYFLNSIEVTMDIFDRLNTLYINGIYTFRLPPIIDLRPDFQRLNDFLFSYTYADMLLHTFFQWYTRPDSSFDNSEYLIIVIVMSLCLILKTSYESNIYDKYHRVINYLFGHHRQFGNRSILGLIHAETMCLRTPILDSMIDYLMELSKDHKARSK
;
A
#
# COMPACT_ATOMS: atom_id res chain seq x y z
N MET A 1 10.79 -5.68 18.66
CA MET A 1 9.62 -6.36 18.08
C MET A 1 9.92 -6.54 16.60
N ASP A 2 10.01 -7.79 16.15
CA ASP A 2 10.47 -8.12 14.80
C ASP A 2 9.31 -8.01 13.80
N ALA A 3 9.48 -7.18 12.78
CA ALA A 3 8.50 -7.03 11.71
C ALA A 3 8.47 -8.29 10.84
N VAL A 4 7.34 -9.00 10.81
CA VAL A 4 7.15 -10.13 9.91
C VAL A 4 6.69 -9.60 8.56
N ASN A 5 7.56 -9.69 7.56
CA ASN A 5 7.30 -9.24 6.20
C ASN A 5 6.47 -10.29 5.44
N PRO A 6 5.22 -9.98 5.02
CA PRO A 6 4.37 -10.92 4.31
C PRO A 6 4.90 -11.33 2.92
N PHE A 7 5.87 -10.59 2.34
CA PHE A 7 6.46 -10.92 1.03
C PHE A 7 7.16 -12.30 0.99
N TYR A 8 7.59 -12.84 2.13
CA TYR A 8 8.26 -14.15 2.18
C TYR A 8 7.34 -15.34 1.91
N PHE A 9 6.02 -15.15 1.91
CA PHE A 9 5.05 -16.24 2.01
C PHE A 9 4.21 -16.46 0.75
N LEU A 10 4.55 -15.78 -0.35
CA LEU A 10 3.77 -15.79 -1.60
C LEU A 10 4.12 -16.96 -2.55
N ASN A 11 4.92 -17.95 -2.12
CA ASN A 11 5.47 -18.98 -3.03
C ASN A 11 4.60 -20.24 -3.21
N SER A 12 3.58 -20.49 -2.37
CA SER A 12 2.61 -21.59 -2.58
C SER A 12 1.31 -21.35 -1.84
N ILE A 13 0.16 -21.59 -2.48
CA ILE A 13 -1.19 -21.25 -1.99
C ILE A 13 -1.47 -21.81 -0.58
N GLU A 14 -1.14 -23.07 -0.32
CA GLU A 14 -1.39 -23.72 0.97
C GLU A 14 -0.58 -23.07 2.10
N VAL A 15 0.71 -22.82 1.85
CA VAL A 15 1.58 -22.10 2.80
C VAL A 15 1.14 -20.65 2.98
N THR A 16 0.64 -20.01 1.92
CA THR A 16 0.12 -18.64 1.99
C THR A 16 -1.12 -18.56 2.87
N MET A 17 -2.04 -19.53 2.80
CA MET A 17 -3.26 -19.55 3.62
C MET A 17 -2.95 -19.80 5.10
N ASP A 18 -2.15 -20.81 5.44
CA ASP A 18 -1.77 -21.12 6.84
C ASP A 18 -1.03 -19.93 7.49
N ILE A 19 -0.18 -19.26 6.72
CA ILE A 19 0.55 -18.09 7.21
C ILE A 19 -0.35 -16.87 7.32
N PHE A 20 -1.32 -16.70 6.40
CA PHE A 20 -2.31 -15.63 6.50
C PHE A 20 -3.13 -15.77 7.78
N ASP A 21 -3.63 -16.96 8.10
CA ASP A 21 -4.39 -17.23 9.33
C ASP A 21 -3.55 -16.98 10.59
N ARG A 22 -2.29 -17.40 10.57
CA ARG A 22 -1.34 -17.18 11.66
C ARG A 22 -1.02 -15.70 11.84
N LEU A 23 -0.80 -14.95 10.76
CA LEU A 23 -0.63 -13.50 10.80
C LEU A 23 -1.88 -12.83 11.32
N ASN A 24 -3.06 -13.21 10.83
CA ASN A 24 -4.33 -12.62 11.26
C ASN A 24 -4.53 -12.77 12.78
N THR A 25 -4.24 -13.96 13.31
CA THR A 25 -4.26 -14.22 14.77
C THR A 25 -3.29 -13.31 15.54
N LEU A 26 -2.09 -13.08 15.00
CA LEU A 26 -1.09 -12.21 15.62
C LEU A 26 -1.50 -10.73 15.62
N TYR A 27 -2.15 -10.26 14.55
CA TYR A 27 -2.69 -8.89 14.45
C TYR A 27 -3.92 -8.69 15.35
N ILE A 28 -4.85 -9.66 15.40
CA ILE A 28 -6.00 -9.63 16.31
C ILE A 28 -5.54 -9.44 17.77
N ASN A 29 -4.49 -10.13 18.17
CA ASN A 29 -3.97 -10.07 19.54
C ASN A 29 -3.11 -8.82 19.83
N GLY A 30 -2.93 -7.92 18.85
CA GLY A 30 -2.11 -6.71 19.00
C GLY A 30 -0.63 -6.98 19.22
N ILE A 31 -0.15 -8.18 18.90
CA ILE A 31 1.24 -8.61 19.15
C ILE A 31 2.17 -8.06 18.06
N TYR A 32 1.65 -7.85 16.85
CA TYR A 32 2.42 -7.41 15.69
C TYR A 32 1.79 -6.19 15.01
N THR A 33 2.64 -5.36 14.39
CA THR A 33 2.24 -4.24 13.53
C THR A 33 2.92 -4.39 12.18
N PHE A 34 2.19 -4.03 11.12
CA PHE A 34 2.73 -4.09 9.77
C PHE A 34 3.79 -3.01 9.62
N ARG A 35 4.98 -3.41 9.21
CA ARG A 35 6.08 -2.52 8.88
C ARG A 35 6.79 -3.07 7.66
N LEU A 36 7.01 -2.22 6.67
CA LEU A 36 7.99 -2.56 5.65
C LEU A 36 9.38 -2.51 6.30
N PRO A 37 10.24 -3.52 6.06
CA PRO A 37 11.61 -3.47 6.53
C PRO A 37 12.30 -2.21 5.97
N PRO A 38 13.41 -1.77 6.60
CA PRO A 38 14.28 -0.80 5.95
C PRO A 38 14.55 -1.30 4.53
N ILE A 39 14.36 -0.46 3.53
CA ILE A 39 14.80 -0.78 2.18
C ILE A 39 16.31 -0.63 2.26
N ILE A 40 16.99 -1.74 2.58
CA ILE A 40 18.44 -1.81 2.75
C ILE A 40 19.01 -1.71 1.34
N ASP A 41 19.22 -0.48 0.90
CA ASP A 41 19.74 -0.08 -0.41
C ASP A 41 19.04 -0.77 -1.58
N LEU A 42 18.29 0.01 -2.38
CA LEU A 42 17.91 -0.43 -3.71
C LEU A 42 19.22 -0.67 -4.48
N ARG A 43 19.67 -1.94 -4.47
CA ARG A 43 20.82 -2.39 -5.25
C ARG A 43 20.67 -1.83 -6.66
N PRO A 44 21.76 -1.46 -7.35
CA PRO A 44 21.68 -0.92 -8.71
C PRO A 44 20.74 -1.71 -9.64
N ASP A 45 20.63 -3.02 -9.41
CA ASP A 45 19.72 -3.94 -10.11
C ASP A 45 18.22 -3.59 -9.99
N PHE A 46 17.82 -2.86 -8.95
CA PHE A 46 16.45 -2.40 -8.70
C PHE A 46 16.16 -1.00 -9.28
N GLN A 47 17.11 -0.35 -9.95
CA GLN A 47 16.86 0.96 -10.55
C GLN A 47 15.71 0.91 -11.57
N ARG A 48 15.62 -0.19 -12.33
CA ARG A 48 14.50 -0.44 -13.26
C ARG A 48 13.18 -0.71 -12.54
N LEU A 49 13.24 -1.23 -11.31
CA LEU A 49 12.07 -1.43 -10.47
C LEU A 49 11.54 -0.08 -9.98
N ASN A 50 12.41 0.88 -9.63
CA ASN A 50 11.98 2.24 -9.30
C ASN A 50 11.32 2.91 -10.51
N ASP A 51 11.92 2.81 -11.70
CA ASP A 51 11.32 3.38 -12.92
C ASP A 51 9.94 2.77 -13.21
N PHE A 52 9.74 1.48 -12.95
CA PHE A 52 8.43 0.84 -13.05
C PHE A 52 7.46 1.33 -11.96
N LEU A 53 7.87 1.27 -10.70
CA LEU A 53 7.06 1.61 -9.52
C LEU A 53 6.59 3.07 -9.55
N PHE A 54 7.43 3.96 -10.07
CA PHE A 54 7.15 5.38 -10.26
C PHE A 54 6.81 5.73 -11.71
N SER A 55 6.31 4.78 -12.51
CA SER A 55 5.76 5.09 -13.83
C SER A 55 4.33 5.60 -13.73
N TYR A 56 3.95 6.52 -14.62
CA TYR A 56 2.54 6.93 -14.75
C TYR A 56 1.63 5.75 -15.08
N THR A 57 2.08 4.79 -15.89
CA THR A 57 1.30 3.59 -16.22
C THR A 57 0.97 2.76 -14.98
N TYR A 58 1.93 2.55 -14.08
CA TYR A 58 1.67 1.82 -12.83
C TYR A 58 0.77 2.62 -11.89
N ALA A 59 0.97 3.94 -11.79
CA ALA A 59 0.12 4.81 -10.99
C ALA A 59 -1.34 4.84 -11.50
N ASP A 60 -1.54 4.98 -12.81
CA ASP A 60 -2.84 4.92 -13.48
C ASP A 60 -3.52 3.58 -13.23
N MET A 61 -2.77 2.47 -13.34
CA MET A 61 -3.27 1.13 -13.04
C MET A 61 -3.75 1.05 -11.60
N LEU A 62 -2.94 1.48 -10.61
CA LEU A 62 -3.34 1.47 -9.20
C LEU A 62 -4.59 2.31 -8.95
N LEU A 63 -4.66 3.53 -9.50
CA LEU A 63 -5.81 4.41 -9.35
C LEU A 63 -7.07 3.82 -9.99
N HIS A 64 -6.94 3.23 -11.17
CA HIS A 64 -8.06 2.62 -11.88
C HIS A 64 -8.56 1.36 -11.16
N THR A 65 -7.66 0.49 -10.73
CA THR A 65 -8.00 -0.72 -9.95
C THR A 65 -8.65 -0.34 -8.62
N PHE A 66 -8.13 0.68 -7.93
CA PHE A 66 -8.75 1.20 -6.71
C PHE A 66 -10.14 1.77 -6.99
N PHE A 67 -10.33 2.54 -8.08
CA PHE A 67 -11.63 3.08 -8.46
C PHE A 67 -12.66 1.98 -8.71
N GLN A 68 -12.27 0.92 -9.42
CA GLN A 68 -13.15 -0.22 -9.70
C GLN A 68 -13.56 -0.94 -8.41
N TRP A 69 -12.60 -1.14 -7.49
CA TRP A 69 -12.88 -1.72 -6.18
C TRP A 69 -13.82 -0.82 -5.36
N TYR A 70 -13.54 0.48 -5.31
CA TYR A 70 -14.29 1.47 -4.54
C TYR A 70 -15.75 1.63 -5.00
N THR A 71 -16.00 1.53 -6.31
CA THR A 71 -17.33 1.79 -6.89
C THR A 71 -18.21 0.56 -7.05
N ARG A 72 -17.70 -0.65 -6.73
CA ARG A 72 -18.44 -1.91 -6.85
C ARG A 72 -18.66 -2.57 -5.46
N PRO A 73 -19.66 -2.10 -4.69
CA PRO A 73 -19.96 -2.67 -3.38
C PRO A 73 -20.63 -4.06 -3.42
N ASP A 74 -21.15 -4.51 -4.58
CA ASP A 74 -21.88 -5.79 -4.68
C ASP A 74 -20.98 -6.99 -5.04
N SER A 75 -20.53 -7.66 -3.97
CA SER A 75 -20.61 -9.12 -3.68
C SER A 75 -20.14 -10.20 -4.68
N SER A 76 -19.49 -9.90 -5.80
CA SER A 76 -18.99 -10.95 -6.73
C SER A 76 -17.48 -11.16 -6.79
N PHE A 77 -16.70 -10.36 -6.04
CA PHE A 77 -15.27 -10.55 -5.92
C PHE A 77 -14.94 -11.22 -4.58
N ASP A 78 -14.94 -12.55 -4.56
CA ASP A 78 -14.28 -13.34 -3.50
C ASP A 78 -12.81 -12.91 -3.29
N ASN A 79 -12.22 -12.19 -4.26
CA ASN A 79 -10.87 -11.63 -4.20
C ASN A 79 -10.79 -10.11 -3.93
N SER A 80 -11.90 -9.44 -3.58
CA SER A 80 -11.94 -7.98 -3.40
C SER A 80 -11.04 -7.50 -2.26
N GLU A 81 -10.91 -8.31 -1.21
CA GLU A 81 -10.05 -8.04 -0.06
C GLU A 81 -8.56 -8.16 -0.40
N TYR A 82 -8.16 -9.19 -1.14
CA TYR A 82 -6.77 -9.34 -1.58
C TYR A 82 -6.35 -8.19 -2.51
N LEU A 83 -7.27 -7.70 -3.33
CA LEU A 83 -6.99 -6.58 -4.24
C LEU A 83 -6.68 -5.30 -3.47
N ILE A 84 -7.47 -4.96 -2.46
CA ILE A 84 -7.21 -3.77 -1.65
C ILE A 84 -5.93 -3.92 -0.81
N ILE A 85 -5.64 -5.11 -0.30
CA ILE A 85 -4.37 -5.41 0.38
C ILE A 85 -3.19 -5.12 -0.56
N VAL A 86 -3.22 -5.62 -1.80
CA VAL A 86 -2.15 -5.40 -2.79
C VAL A 86 -2.01 -3.91 -3.14
N ILE A 87 -3.12 -3.19 -3.28
CA ILE A 87 -3.10 -1.75 -3.51
C ILE A 87 -2.44 -1.03 -2.33
N VAL A 88 -2.90 -1.27 -1.10
CA VAL A 88 -2.37 -0.62 0.11
C VAL A 88 -0.88 -0.96 0.29
N MET A 89 -0.47 -2.21 0.10
CA MET A 89 0.93 -2.60 0.13
C MET A 89 1.77 -1.85 -0.91
N SER A 90 1.26 -1.70 -2.13
CA SER A 90 1.93 -0.93 -3.19
C SER A 90 2.08 0.54 -2.81
N LEU A 91 1.04 1.16 -2.25
CA LEU A 91 1.10 2.54 -1.79
C LEU A 91 2.09 2.73 -0.63
N CYS A 92 2.13 1.79 0.32
CA CYS A 92 3.12 1.77 1.40
C CYS A 92 4.54 1.69 0.83
N LEU A 93 4.78 0.82 -0.16
CA LEU A 93 6.08 0.68 -0.80
C LEU A 93 6.49 1.97 -1.53
N ILE A 94 5.59 2.57 -2.30
CA ILE A 94 5.84 3.83 -3.02
C ILE A 94 6.21 4.95 -2.02
N LEU A 95 5.41 5.14 -0.97
CA LEU A 95 5.68 6.17 0.03
C LEU A 95 6.99 5.90 0.78
N LYS A 96 7.21 4.65 1.21
CA LYS A 96 8.45 4.27 1.91
C LYS A 96 9.68 4.51 1.05
N THR A 97 9.63 4.14 -0.22
CA THR A 97 10.73 4.33 -1.18
C THR A 97 10.97 5.81 -1.47
N SER A 98 9.90 6.61 -1.52
CA SER A 98 10.00 8.05 -1.71
C SER A 98 10.64 8.81 -0.54
N TYR A 99 11.00 8.16 0.57
CA TYR A 99 11.69 8.84 1.67
C TYR A 99 13.15 9.12 1.36
N GLU A 100 13.72 8.41 0.39
CA GLU A 100 15.02 8.73 -0.16
C GLU A 100 14.89 10.01 -1.00
N SER A 101 15.63 11.06 -0.63
CA SER A 101 15.55 12.38 -1.28
C SER A 101 15.73 12.29 -2.79
N ASN A 102 16.69 11.49 -3.25
CA ASN A 102 16.98 11.32 -4.68
C ASN A 102 15.79 10.72 -5.45
N ILE A 103 15.05 9.79 -4.82
CA ILE A 103 13.84 9.20 -5.40
C ILE A 103 12.72 10.23 -5.43
N TYR A 104 12.49 10.92 -4.31
CA TYR A 104 11.46 11.96 -4.26
C TYR A 104 11.69 13.02 -5.32
N ASP A 105 12.89 13.59 -5.40
CA ASP A 105 13.20 14.66 -6.35
C ASP A 105 12.98 14.20 -7.80
N LYS A 106 13.42 12.97 -8.12
CA LYS A 106 13.25 12.38 -9.46
C LYS A 106 11.79 12.10 -9.81
N TYR A 107 10.98 11.63 -8.87
CA TYR A 107 9.63 11.11 -9.15
C TYR A 107 8.48 11.90 -8.50
N HIS A 108 8.74 13.08 -7.93
CA HIS A 108 7.74 13.90 -7.21
C HIS A 108 6.46 14.12 -8.01
N ARG A 109 6.54 14.25 -9.34
CA ARG A 109 5.36 14.45 -10.21
C ARG A 109 4.42 13.23 -10.21
N VAL A 110 4.97 12.03 -10.23
CA VAL A 110 4.19 10.78 -10.21
C VAL A 110 3.63 10.53 -8.81
N ILE A 111 4.41 10.82 -7.78
CA ILE A 111 3.95 10.78 -6.38
C ILE A 111 2.78 11.74 -6.17
N ASN A 112 2.92 13.00 -6.60
CA ASN A 112 1.85 14.00 -6.51
C ASN A 112 0.64 13.65 -7.36
N TYR A 113 0.85 13.03 -8.53
CA TYR A 113 -0.25 12.50 -9.33
C TYR A 113 -0.99 11.40 -8.57
N LEU A 114 -0.30 10.38 -8.06
CA LEU A 114 -0.89 9.25 -7.37
C LEU A 114 -1.65 9.65 -6.09
N PHE A 115 -1.02 10.45 -5.22
CA PHE A 115 -1.56 10.84 -3.92
C PHE A 115 -2.35 12.16 -3.94
N GLY A 116 -2.44 12.81 -5.10
CA GLY A 116 -3.20 14.04 -5.31
C GLY A 116 -4.72 13.84 -5.32
N HIS A 117 -5.44 14.93 -5.57
CA HIS A 117 -6.89 14.90 -5.69
C HIS A 117 -7.28 14.53 -7.13
N HIS A 118 -8.23 13.59 -7.25
CA HIS A 118 -8.68 13.11 -8.54
C HIS A 118 -10.17 13.37 -8.73
N ARG A 119 -10.56 13.85 -9.92
CA ARG A 119 -11.97 14.10 -10.25
C ARG A 119 -12.83 12.84 -10.16
N GLN A 120 -12.29 11.69 -10.58
CA GLN A 120 -12.97 10.39 -10.50
C GLN A 120 -13.30 9.98 -9.05
N PHE A 121 -12.61 10.55 -8.06
CA PHE A 121 -12.85 10.31 -6.63
C PHE A 121 -13.71 11.40 -5.97
N GLY A 122 -14.40 12.23 -6.76
CA GLY A 122 -15.12 13.39 -6.26
C GLY A 122 -14.17 14.46 -5.72
N ASN A 123 -13.02 14.65 -6.37
CA ASN A 123 -11.95 15.55 -5.95
C ASN A 123 -11.35 15.21 -4.56
N ARG A 124 -11.35 13.92 -4.21
CA ARG A 124 -10.65 13.36 -3.04
C ARG A 124 -9.37 12.66 -3.47
N SER A 125 -8.44 12.45 -2.55
CA SER A 125 -7.25 11.64 -2.79
C SER A 125 -7.51 10.17 -2.48
N ILE A 126 -6.69 9.28 -3.06
CA ILE A 126 -6.75 7.85 -2.75
C ILE A 126 -6.53 7.57 -1.25
N LEU A 127 -5.64 8.31 -0.58
CA LEU A 127 -5.43 8.19 0.86
C LEU A 127 -6.66 8.58 1.67
N GLY A 128 -7.34 9.67 1.25
CA GLY A 128 -8.56 10.12 1.92
C GLY A 128 -9.71 9.13 1.77
N LEU A 129 -9.81 8.47 0.61
CA LEU A 129 -10.78 7.41 0.39
C LEU A 129 -10.46 6.15 1.19
N ILE A 130 -9.22 5.65 1.13
CA ILE A 130 -8.79 4.47 1.91
C ILE A 130 -9.07 4.68 3.39
N HIS A 131 -8.71 5.83 3.96
CA HIS A 131 -8.94 6.14 5.36
C HIS A 131 -10.44 6.28 5.73
N ALA A 132 -11.31 6.61 4.78
CA ALA A 132 -12.75 6.67 5.03
C ALA A 132 -13.40 5.28 4.98
N GLU A 133 -12.91 4.40 4.11
CA GLU A 133 -13.45 3.06 3.89
C GLU A 133 -12.89 2.00 4.85
N THR A 134 -11.86 2.32 5.65
CA THR A 134 -11.32 1.44 6.71
C THR A 134 -12.39 0.92 7.65
N MET A 135 -13.40 1.75 7.96
CA MET A 135 -14.49 1.35 8.87
C MET A 135 -15.34 0.19 8.33
N CYS A 136 -15.26 -0.11 7.03
CA CYS A 136 -16.03 -1.17 6.39
C CYS A 136 -15.22 -2.46 6.16
N LEU A 137 -13.89 -2.43 6.18
CA LEU A 137 -13.04 -3.57 5.86
C LEU A 137 -12.54 -4.22 7.15
N ARG A 138 -12.89 -5.48 7.38
CA ARG A 138 -12.83 -6.11 8.71
C ARG A 138 -11.60 -7.00 8.96
N THR A 139 -10.51 -6.87 8.21
CA THR A 139 -9.29 -7.63 8.52
C THR A 139 -8.28 -6.79 9.31
N PRO A 140 -7.87 -7.24 10.51
CA PRO A 140 -6.85 -6.59 11.33
C PRO A 140 -5.50 -6.38 10.61
N ILE A 141 -5.19 -7.23 9.63
CA ILE A 141 -4.01 -7.07 8.76
C ILE A 141 -4.13 -5.78 7.94
N LEU A 142 -5.28 -5.58 7.28
CA LEU A 142 -5.51 -4.41 6.45
C LEU A 142 -5.56 -3.13 7.28
N ASP A 143 -6.18 -3.18 8.47
CA ASP A 143 -6.16 -2.06 9.42
C ASP A 143 -4.73 -1.66 9.77
N SER A 144 -3.89 -2.64 10.13
CA SER A 144 -2.49 -2.36 10.45
C SER A 144 -1.70 -1.81 9.27
N MET A 145 -1.98 -2.27 8.04
CA MET A 145 -1.37 -1.73 6.83
C MET A 145 -1.80 -0.29 6.55
N ILE A 146 -3.07 0.04 6.80
CA ILE A 146 -3.59 1.40 6.59
C ILE A 146 -3.05 2.35 7.64
N ASP A 147 -2.95 1.93 8.90
CA ASP A 147 -2.28 2.71 9.96
C ASP A 147 -0.84 3.05 9.56
N TYR A 148 -0.10 2.06 9.07
CA TYR A 148 1.25 2.25 8.56
C TYR A 148 1.28 3.20 7.35
N LEU A 149 0.34 3.06 6.41
CA LEU A 149 0.22 3.97 5.26
C LEU A 149 -0.03 5.42 5.71
N MET A 150 -0.89 5.61 6.70
CA MET A 150 -1.21 6.93 7.24
C MET A 150 -0.01 7.56 7.96
N GLU A 151 0.73 6.77 8.75
CA GLU A 151 2.00 7.19 9.33
C GLU A 151 2.97 7.63 8.23
N LEU A 152 3.14 6.80 7.19
CA LEU A 152 4.03 7.12 6.09
C LEU A 152 3.64 8.43 5.37
N SER A 153 2.35 8.68 5.22
CA SER A 153 1.85 9.88 4.54
C SER A 153 2.06 11.19 5.32
N LYS A 154 2.02 11.13 6.66
CA LYS A 154 2.22 12.30 7.53
C LYS A 154 3.66 12.78 7.46
N ASP A 155 4.58 11.83 7.58
CA ASP A 155 6.02 12.07 7.51
C ASP A 155 6.45 12.57 6.11
N HIS A 156 5.76 12.12 5.05
CA HIS A 156 5.99 12.61 3.69
C HIS A 156 5.56 14.09 3.52
N LYS A 157 4.38 14.47 4.01
CA LYS A 157 3.89 15.87 3.98
C LYS A 157 4.76 16.85 4.78
N ALA A 158 5.46 16.37 5.81
CA ALA A 158 6.39 17.19 6.59
C ALA A 158 7.66 17.55 5.81
N ARG A 159 8.04 16.76 4.79
CA ARG A 159 9.24 16.95 3.97
C ARG A 159 8.99 17.69 2.65
N SER A 160 7.74 17.79 2.22
CA SER A 160 7.33 18.51 1.00
C SER A 160 7.07 20.01 1.21
N LYS A 161 7.29 20.53 2.42
CA LYS A 161 7.23 21.95 2.78
C LYS A 161 8.64 22.52 2.89
#